data_AF-A0A7V4W9F5-F1
#
_entry.id   AF-A0A7V4W9F5-F1
#
_cell.length_a   1.000
_cell.length_b   1.000
_cell.length_c   1.000
_cell.angle_alpha   90.00
_cell.angle_beta   90.00
_cell.angle_gamma   90.00
#
_symmetry.space_group_name_H-M   'P 1'
#
loop_
_entity.id
_entity.type
_entity.pdbx_description
1 polymer ?
#
loop_
_entity_poly.entity_id
_entity_poly.type
_entity_poly.pdbx_seq_one_letter_code
_entity_poly.pdbx_strand_id
1 'polypeptide(L)'
;MQDRRICRLVVESLLLTIAACIVIFWPREVERAKPTEPTKSSVTVLKPSQADVLLRADKAKPKTDGYHPPHMVKVWTTRHKGRIFRVTQLPRCEHLEMLITYEPAGETLAQAKKRLGGVAACTGSFHHPRTMALADFLQRNGAVLADSRTDRCVVTDHDGGKLDILRDCSQIKGVPGVSALKLGQRLVPFYSDGFSTAFMNRVTDRMAIGLNSHFIFVVQGKSDIWRLAHFFKTKLPVSTAVNSDGGHVVRGKAPVHLVFRWKKPGPINTARAIAVDSHQ
;
A
#
# COMPACT_ATOMS: atom_id res chain seq x y z
N MET A 1 66.13 -5.06 18.27
CA MET A 1 65.19 -3.91 18.44
C MET A 1 63.94 -4.02 17.55
N GLN A 2 63.98 -4.83 16.47
CA GLN A 2 62.90 -5.01 15.49
C GLN A 2 61.77 -5.94 16.00
N ASP A 3 62.09 -6.98 16.78
CA ASP A 3 61.09 -7.93 17.30
C ASP A 3 60.08 -7.34 18.29
N ARG A 4 60.49 -6.32 19.07
CA ARG A 4 59.59 -5.64 20.01
C ARG A 4 58.53 -4.80 19.29
N ARG A 5 58.82 -4.29 18.09
CA ARG A 5 57.86 -3.53 17.28
C ARG A 5 56.84 -4.46 16.63
N ILE A 6 57.27 -5.63 16.18
CA ILE A 6 56.39 -6.64 15.58
C ILE A 6 55.44 -7.21 16.64
N CYS A 7 55.93 -7.56 17.83
CA CYS A 7 55.06 -8.01 18.93
C CYS A 7 54.01 -6.95 19.31
N ARG A 8 54.39 -5.67 19.34
CA ARG A 8 53.46 -4.59 19.68
C ARG A 8 52.34 -4.45 18.64
N LEU A 9 52.67 -4.50 17.34
CA LEU A 9 51.68 -4.40 16.27
C LEU A 9 50.71 -5.60 16.25
N VAL A 10 51.20 -6.80 16.56
CA VAL A 10 50.35 -8.00 16.65
C VAL A 10 49.38 -7.88 17.82
N VAL A 11 49.85 -7.42 18.98
CA VAL A 11 48.99 -7.22 20.17
C VAL A 11 47.96 -6.12 19.93
N GLU A 12 48.34 -5.00 19.31
CA GLU A 12 47.41 -3.90 19.01
C GLU A 12 46.32 -4.34 18.00
N SER A 13 46.68 -5.12 16.98
CA SER A 13 45.73 -5.70 16.02
C SER A 13 44.77 -6.69 16.68
N LEU A 14 45.27 -7.54 17.58
CA LEU A 14 44.46 -8.52 18.31
C LEU A 14 43.45 -7.82 19.23
N LEU A 15 43.89 -6.77 19.94
CA LEU A 15 43.01 -5.99 20.83
C LEU A 15 41.90 -5.27 20.06
N LEU A 16 42.21 -4.68 18.89
CA LEU A 16 41.20 -4.06 18.03
C LEU A 16 40.18 -5.08 17.51
N THR A 17 40.63 -6.28 17.17
CA THR A 17 39.75 -7.36 16.70
C THR A 17 38.82 -7.84 17.82
N ILE A 18 39.34 -8.01 19.04
CA ILE A 18 38.52 -8.39 20.21
C ILE A 18 37.50 -7.30 20.53
N ALA A 19 37.90 -6.02 20.51
CA ALA A 19 36.98 -4.90 20.74
C ALA A 19 35.85 -4.85 19.69
N ALA A 20 36.17 -5.10 18.41
CA ALA A 20 35.16 -5.16 17.35
C ALA A 20 34.20 -6.36 17.55
N CYS A 21 34.71 -7.53 17.94
CA CYS A 21 33.86 -8.68 18.25
C CYS A 21 32.95 -8.42 19.45
N ILE A 22 33.43 -7.75 20.50
CA ILE A 22 32.61 -7.39 21.66
C ILE A 22 31.48 -6.44 21.25
N VAL A 23 31.73 -5.43 20.41
CA VAL A 23 30.67 -4.50 19.95
C VAL A 23 29.62 -5.19 19.06
N ILE A 24 30.05 -6.09 18.18
CA ILE A 24 29.15 -6.77 17.22
C ILE A 24 28.33 -7.87 17.92
N PHE A 25 28.94 -8.59 18.87
CA PHE A 25 28.31 -9.71 19.56
C PHE A 25 27.82 -9.38 20.97
N TRP A 26 27.88 -8.12 21.41
CA TRP A 26 27.24 -7.73 22.67
C TRP A 26 25.72 -7.92 22.52
N PRO A 27 25.10 -8.80 23.31
CA PRO A 27 23.66 -9.00 23.26
C PRO A 27 22.99 -7.70 23.69
N ARG A 28 22.35 -7.04 22.72
CA ARG A 28 21.65 -5.78 22.90
C ARG A 28 20.25 -6.04 23.49
N GLU A 29 20.17 -6.79 24.58
CA GLU A 29 18.90 -7.09 25.25
C GLU A 29 19.11 -7.69 26.66
N VAL A 30 19.36 -6.83 27.66
CA VAL A 30 18.91 -7.08 29.06
C VAL A 30 18.68 -5.74 29.77
N GLU A 31 17.86 -4.85 29.20
CA GLU A 31 17.02 -4.00 30.06
C GLU A 31 15.81 -4.84 30.46
N ARG A 32 16.03 -5.72 31.45
CA ARG A 32 14.96 -6.40 32.16
C ARG A 32 14.13 -5.35 32.86
N ALA A 33 12.96 -5.06 32.31
CA ALA A 33 11.85 -4.52 33.06
C ALA A 33 11.65 -5.35 34.34
N LYS A 34 11.58 -4.64 35.48
CA LYS A 34 11.24 -5.20 36.78
C LYS A 34 9.96 -6.04 36.70
N PRO A 35 9.85 -7.18 37.40
CA PRO A 35 8.59 -7.87 37.57
C PRO A 35 7.67 -7.03 38.45
N THR A 36 6.55 -6.57 37.91
CA THR A 36 5.45 -5.99 38.69
C THR A 36 4.65 -7.13 39.32
N GLU A 37 4.39 -7.03 40.62
CA GLU A 37 3.61 -7.98 41.42
C GLU A 37 2.21 -8.26 40.82
N PRO A 38 1.62 -9.44 41.06
CA PRO A 38 0.29 -9.77 40.55
C PRO A 38 -0.77 -8.99 41.33
N THR A 39 -1.18 -7.85 40.80
CA THR A 39 -2.36 -7.13 41.28
C THR A 39 -3.60 -8.00 41.04
N LYS A 40 -4.22 -8.44 42.14
CA LYS A 40 -5.50 -9.16 42.14
C LYS A 40 -6.51 -8.41 41.27
N SER A 41 -7.00 -9.08 40.23
CA SER A 41 -8.17 -8.66 39.45
C SER A 41 -9.36 -8.58 40.39
N SER A 42 -9.68 -7.36 40.84
CA SER A 42 -11.00 -7.04 41.38
C SER A 42 -11.84 -6.60 40.19
N VAL A 43 -12.65 -7.52 39.67
CA VAL A 43 -13.69 -7.19 38.70
C VAL A 43 -14.71 -6.31 39.43
N THR A 44 -14.51 -5.01 39.39
CA THR A 44 -15.50 -4.05 39.83
C THR A 44 -16.41 -3.79 38.63
N VAL A 45 -17.58 -4.43 38.63
CA VAL A 45 -18.63 -4.17 37.63
C VAL A 45 -19.06 -2.71 37.79
N LEU A 46 -18.60 -1.85 36.87
CA LEU A 46 -18.99 -0.45 36.84
C LEU A 46 -20.48 -0.36 36.48
N LYS A 47 -21.22 0.44 37.27
CA LYS A 47 -22.62 0.73 37.00
C LYS A 47 -22.73 1.53 35.68
N PRO A 48 -23.79 1.33 34.87
CA PRO A 48 -23.95 1.98 33.57
C PRO A 48 -23.77 3.50 33.57
N SER A 49 -24.17 4.18 34.65
CA SER A 49 -24.04 5.64 34.80
C SER A 49 -22.60 6.15 34.96
N GLN A 50 -21.63 5.27 35.28
CA GLN A 50 -20.20 5.62 35.39
C GLN A 50 -19.43 5.30 34.10
N ALA A 51 -19.97 4.44 33.24
CA ALA A 51 -19.42 4.20 31.90
C ALA A 51 -19.63 5.42 31.00
N ASP A 52 -20.76 6.11 31.11
CA ASP A 52 -21.08 7.31 30.32
C ASP A 52 -20.23 8.54 30.66
N VAL A 53 -19.56 8.57 31.82
CA VAL A 53 -18.65 9.67 32.20
C VAL A 53 -17.23 9.44 31.68
N LEU A 54 -16.79 8.18 31.54
CA LEU A 54 -15.51 7.79 30.95
C LEU A 54 -15.56 7.65 29.41
N LEU A 55 -16.74 7.40 28.85
CA LEU A 55 -16.99 7.30 27.40
C LEU A 55 -17.44 8.61 26.75
N ARG A 56 -17.36 9.74 27.45
CA ARG A 56 -17.34 11.06 26.82
C ARG A 56 -16.01 11.24 26.09
N ALA A 57 -15.87 10.48 25.00
CA ALA A 57 -15.13 10.89 23.83
C ALA A 57 -15.45 12.37 23.63
N ASP A 58 -14.40 13.19 23.66
CA ASP A 58 -14.45 14.59 23.28
C ASP A 58 -15.45 14.74 22.16
N LYS A 59 -16.50 15.55 22.38
CA LYS A 59 -17.41 15.97 21.30
C LYS A 59 -16.50 16.42 20.17
N ALA A 60 -16.36 15.57 19.16
CA ALA A 60 -15.50 15.83 18.04
C ALA A 60 -15.93 17.18 17.50
N LYS A 61 -15.01 18.16 17.54
CA LYS A 61 -15.24 19.45 16.88
C LYS A 61 -15.81 19.13 15.51
N PRO A 62 -16.92 19.75 15.08
CA PRO A 62 -17.47 19.49 13.75
C PRO A 62 -16.31 19.66 12.78
N LYS A 63 -15.97 18.58 12.06
CA LYS A 63 -14.94 18.62 11.04
C LYS A 63 -15.34 19.76 10.12
N THR A 64 -14.54 20.82 10.06
CA THR A 64 -14.63 21.84 9.03
C THR A 64 -14.85 21.13 7.71
N ASP A 65 -15.94 21.45 6.99
CA ASP A 65 -16.38 20.77 5.78
C ASP A 65 -15.21 20.71 4.79
N GLY A 66 -14.47 19.60 4.85
CA GLY A 66 -13.37 19.31 3.95
C GLY A 66 -13.96 19.11 2.58
N TYR A 67 -13.34 19.68 1.56
CA TYR A 67 -13.75 19.46 0.18
C TYR A 67 -13.92 17.96 -0.09
N HIS A 68 -15.13 17.58 -0.51
CA HIS A 68 -15.47 16.21 -0.86
C HIS A 68 -15.52 16.06 -2.39
N PRO A 69 -14.78 15.09 -2.98
CA PRO A 69 -14.77 14.91 -4.42
C PRO A 69 -16.14 14.41 -4.93
N PRO A 70 -16.61 14.87 -6.11
CA PRO A 70 -17.81 14.34 -6.74
C PRO A 70 -17.70 12.83 -6.98
N HIS A 71 -18.81 12.10 -6.78
CA HIS A 71 -18.90 10.65 -6.97
C HIS A 71 -18.99 10.24 -8.45
N MET A 72 -18.00 10.66 -9.24
CA MET A 72 -17.98 10.43 -10.67
C MET A 72 -16.65 9.84 -11.12
N VAL A 73 -16.72 8.88 -12.04
CA VAL A 73 -15.56 8.36 -12.75
C VAL A 73 -15.34 9.22 -14.00
N LYS A 74 -14.19 9.89 -14.09
CA LYS A 74 -13.81 10.67 -15.28
C LYS A 74 -12.76 9.90 -16.07
N VAL A 75 -12.96 9.78 -17.38
CA VAL A 75 -12.02 9.11 -18.28
C VAL A 75 -11.67 10.05 -19.41
N TRP A 76 -10.38 10.21 -19.69
CA TRP A 76 -9.91 10.96 -20.85
C TRP A 76 -8.62 10.38 -21.39
N THR A 77 -8.26 10.79 -22.61
CA THR A 77 -6.96 10.50 -23.21
C THR A 77 -6.16 11.79 -23.33
N THR A 78 -4.84 11.68 -23.18
CA THR A 78 -3.94 12.83 -23.28
C THR A 78 -2.62 12.42 -23.91
N ARG A 79 -2.01 13.34 -24.65
CA ARG A 79 -0.70 13.15 -25.28
C ARG A 79 0.38 13.83 -24.46
N HIS A 80 1.47 13.12 -24.19
CA HIS A 80 2.62 13.66 -23.47
C HIS A 80 3.92 13.07 -24.01
N LYS A 81 4.86 13.92 -24.43
CA LYS A 81 6.17 13.52 -25.00
C LYS A 81 6.07 12.40 -26.05
N GLY A 82 5.11 12.54 -26.97
CA GLY A 82 4.89 11.59 -28.06
C GLY A 82 4.19 10.28 -27.67
N ARG A 83 3.73 10.13 -26.42
CA ARG A 83 2.95 8.98 -25.95
C ARG A 83 1.50 9.38 -25.67
N ILE A 84 0.59 8.42 -25.77
CA ILE A 84 -0.83 8.60 -25.43
C ILE A 84 -1.10 7.82 -24.14
N PHE A 85 -1.74 8.50 -23.19
CA PHE A 85 -2.15 7.94 -21.92
C PHE A 85 -3.67 8.05 -21.79
N ARG A 86 -4.30 6.93 -21.44
CA ARG A 86 -5.69 6.90 -20.95
C ARG A 86 -5.65 7.07 -19.44
N VAL A 87 -6.34 8.09 -18.94
CA VAL A 87 -6.44 8.38 -17.52
C VAL A 87 -7.86 8.10 -17.06
N THR A 88 -7.98 7.38 -15.94
CA THR A 88 -9.24 7.18 -15.22
C THR A 88 -9.09 7.80 -13.84
N GLN A 89 -9.82 8.87 -13.58
CA GLN A 89 -9.88 9.52 -12.27
C GLN A 89 -11.10 9.00 -11.50
N LEU A 90 -10.86 8.61 -10.26
CA LEU A 90 -11.86 8.14 -9.30
C LEU A 90 -11.81 9.05 -8.07
N PRO A 91 -12.94 9.26 -7.37
CA PRO A 91 -12.92 9.95 -6.09
C PRO A 91 -12.22 9.09 -5.04
N ARG A 92 -11.37 9.71 -4.22
CA ARG A 92 -10.81 9.11 -3.01
C ARG A 92 -11.71 9.52 -1.84
N CYS A 93 -12.73 8.72 -1.58
CA CYS A 93 -13.69 8.96 -0.50
C CYS A 93 -14.20 7.63 0.08
N GLU A 94 -14.89 7.71 1.22
CA GLU A 94 -15.45 6.59 1.97
C GLU A 94 -16.46 5.75 1.18
N HIS A 95 -17.01 6.26 0.07
CA HIS A 95 -17.98 5.57 -0.78
C HIS A 95 -17.34 4.66 -1.83
N LEU A 96 -16.05 4.78 -2.09
CA LEU A 96 -15.30 3.94 -3.02
C LEU A 96 -14.32 3.06 -2.24
N GLU A 97 -14.21 1.78 -2.63
CA GLU A 97 -13.21 0.87 -2.07
C GLU A 97 -12.30 0.29 -3.15
N MET A 98 -11.06 -0.02 -2.77
CA MET A 98 -10.12 -0.76 -3.60
C MET A 98 -9.99 -2.18 -3.07
N LEU A 99 -10.36 -3.16 -3.91
CA LEU A 99 -10.16 -4.57 -3.62
C LEU A 99 -8.88 -5.07 -4.28
N ILE A 100 -8.03 -5.74 -3.52
CA ILE A 100 -6.94 -6.56 -4.06
C ILE A 100 -7.51 -7.94 -4.35
N THR A 101 -7.64 -8.28 -5.63
CA THR A 101 -8.09 -9.60 -6.05
C THR A 101 -6.97 -10.61 -5.89
N TYR A 102 -7.34 -11.88 -5.67
CA TYR A 102 -6.39 -12.99 -5.73
C TYR A 102 -7.09 -14.19 -6.36
N GLU A 103 -6.65 -14.56 -7.56
CA GLU A 103 -7.10 -15.71 -8.35
C GLU A 103 -5.86 -16.50 -8.79
N PRO A 104 -5.44 -17.55 -8.05
CA PRO A 104 -4.20 -18.28 -8.33
C PRO A 104 -4.10 -18.84 -9.76
N ALA A 105 -5.23 -19.20 -10.38
CA ALA A 105 -5.25 -19.68 -11.76
C ALA A 105 -5.09 -18.55 -12.81
N GLY A 106 -5.11 -17.29 -12.36
CA GLY A 106 -5.03 -16.10 -13.17
C GLY A 106 -6.36 -15.74 -13.83
N GLU A 107 -6.70 -14.46 -13.78
CA GLU A 107 -7.83 -13.89 -14.50
C GLU A 107 -7.38 -12.63 -15.25
N THR A 108 -8.14 -12.22 -16.26
CA THR A 108 -7.93 -10.94 -16.94
C THR A 108 -8.46 -9.77 -16.11
N LEU A 109 -7.95 -8.56 -16.36
CA LEU A 109 -8.42 -7.34 -15.71
C LEU A 109 -9.94 -7.12 -15.89
N ALA A 110 -10.47 -7.47 -17.07
CA ALA A 110 -11.90 -7.37 -17.37
C ALA A 110 -12.74 -8.39 -16.59
N GLN A 111 -12.25 -9.62 -16.43
CA GLN A 111 -12.89 -10.65 -15.62
C GLN A 111 -12.94 -10.23 -14.14
N ALA A 112 -11.81 -9.79 -13.59
CA ALA A 112 -11.72 -9.29 -12.23
C ALA A 112 -12.70 -8.13 -11.97
N LYS A 113 -12.70 -7.13 -12.88
CA LYS A 113 -13.61 -5.98 -12.82
C LYS A 113 -15.08 -6.43 -12.85
N LYS A 114 -15.46 -7.31 -13.78
CA LYS A 114 -16.85 -7.80 -13.91
C LYS A 114 -17.29 -8.59 -12.68
N ARG A 115 -16.48 -9.54 -12.24
CA ARG A 115 -16.77 -10.44 -11.11
C ARG A 115 -16.99 -9.68 -9.80
N LEU A 116 -16.26 -8.59 -9.59
CA LEU A 116 -16.34 -7.80 -8.35
C LEU A 116 -17.26 -6.58 -8.45
N GLY A 117 -17.89 -6.33 -9.61
CA GLY A 117 -18.73 -5.14 -9.82
C GLY A 117 -17.93 -3.83 -9.82
N GLY A 118 -16.69 -3.87 -10.34
CA GLY A 118 -15.79 -2.73 -10.37
C GLY A 118 -16.18 -1.65 -11.37
N VAL A 119 -16.03 -0.39 -10.99
CA VAL A 119 -16.13 0.77 -11.90
C VAL A 119 -14.82 1.03 -12.64
N ALA A 120 -13.69 0.68 -12.02
CA ALA A 120 -12.38 0.71 -12.64
C ALA A 120 -11.51 -0.45 -12.14
N ALA A 121 -10.44 -0.74 -12.87
CA ALA A 121 -9.47 -1.75 -12.48
C ALA A 121 -8.06 -1.36 -12.95
N CYS A 122 -7.06 -1.80 -12.21
CA CYS A 122 -5.64 -1.66 -12.50
C CYS A 122 -4.97 -3.04 -12.34
N THR A 123 -3.96 -3.33 -13.14
CA THR A 123 -3.14 -4.54 -12.92
C THR A 123 -2.49 -4.49 -11.54
N GLY A 124 -2.21 -5.67 -10.98
CA GLY A 124 -1.62 -5.80 -9.66
C GLY A 124 -0.09 -5.94 -9.68
N SER A 125 0.40 -6.85 -8.85
CA SER A 125 1.82 -7.13 -8.65
C SER A 125 2.44 -7.94 -9.79
N PHE A 126 3.77 -7.94 -9.81
CA PHE A 126 4.58 -8.80 -10.66
C PHE A 126 4.41 -10.25 -10.23
N HIS A 127 4.42 -11.14 -11.21
CA HIS A 127 4.28 -12.57 -10.99
C HIS A 127 5.07 -13.35 -12.03
N HIS A 128 5.28 -14.63 -11.75
CA HIS A 128 5.88 -15.54 -12.70
C HIS A 128 4.82 -15.95 -13.75
N PRO A 129 5.04 -15.72 -15.06
CA PRO A 129 3.99 -15.80 -16.08
C PRO A 129 3.48 -17.23 -16.34
N ARG A 130 4.24 -18.26 -15.95
CA ARG A 130 3.84 -19.67 -16.13
C ARG A 130 3.16 -20.27 -14.92
N THR A 131 3.63 -19.91 -13.72
CA THR A 131 3.17 -20.54 -12.46
C THR A 131 2.20 -19.65 -11.70
N MET A 132 2.02 -18.40 -12.12
CA MET A 132 1.24 -17.37 -11.44
C MET A 132 1.71 -17.08 -9.99
N ALA A 133 2.89 -17.56 -9.62
CA ALA A 133 3.47 -17.27 -8.31
C ALA A 133 3.80 -15.76 -8.22
N LEU A 134 3.38 -15.13 -7.13
CA LEU A 134 3.68 -13.72 -6.90
C LEU A 134 5.18 -13.51 -6.71
N ALA A 135 5.69 -12.44 -7.30
CA ALA A 135 7.09 -12.07 -7.14
C ALA A 135 7.38 -11.47 -5.76
N ASP A 136 6.34 -11.03 -5.04
CA ASP A 136 6.48 -10.26 -3.81
C ASP A 136 5.23 -10.27 -2.93
N PHE A 137 5.28 -9.43 -1.91
CA PHE A 137 4.30 -9.27 -0.86
C PHE A 137 2.85 -9.14 -1.31
N LEU A 138 2.01 -10.01 -0.73
CA LEU A 138 0.56 -9.90 -0.69
C LEU A 138 0.09 -10.19 0.73
N GLN A 139 -0.74 -9.29 1.25
CA GLN A 139 -1.47 -9.47 2.49
C GLN A 139 -2.95 -9.17 2.28
N ARG A 140 -3.81 -9.96 2.93
CA ARG A 140 -5.26 -9.75 2.93
C ARG A 140 -5.77 -9.76 4.37
N ASN A 141 -6.34 -8.64 4.81
CA ASN A 141 -6.87 -8.48 6.16
C ASN A 141 -5.90 -8.96 7.26
N GLY A 142 -4.64 -8.51 7.20
CA GLY A 142 -3.58 -8.94 8.13
C GLY A 142 -2.92 -10.29 7.83
N ALA A 143 -3.58 -11.19 7.09
CA ALA A 143 -2.99 -12.49 6.72
C ALA A 143 -2.01 -12.35 5.56
N VAL A 144 -0.73 -12.66 5.80
CA VAL A 144 0.33 -12.63 4.78
C VAL A 144 0.24 -13.88 3.91
N LEU A 145 -0.01 -13.69 2.61
CA LEU A 145 -0.13 -14.78 1.62
C LEU A 145 1.14 -14.95 0.79
N ALA A 146 1.92 -13.89 0.65
CA ALA A 146 3.25 -13.92 0.06
C ALA A 146 4.16 -12.96 0.84
N ASP A 147 5.38 -13.39 1.14
CA ASP A 147 6.34 -12.58 1.87
C ASP A 147 6.99 -11.49 1.00
N SER A 148 7.44 -10.44 1.68
CA SER A 148 8.19 -9.33 1.08
C SER A 148 9.61 -9.76 0.75
N ARG A 149 10.04 -9.49 -0.49
CA ARG A 149 11.39 -9.85 -0.99
C ARG A 149 12.21 -8.65 -1.49
N THR A 150 11.58 -7.51 -1.72
CA THR A 150 12.23 -6.31 -2.28
C THR A 150 11.84 -5.07 -1.49
N ASP A 151 12.48 -3.92 -1.74
CA ASP A 151 12.11 -2.64 -1.13
C ASP A 151 11.11 -1.83 -1.98
N ARG A 152 10.32 -2.52 -2.80
CA ARG A 152 9.29 -1.88 -3.63
C ARG A 152 8.14 -1.32 -2.81
N CYS A 153 7.54 -0.27 -3.36
CA CYS A 153 6.34 0.34 -2.81
C CYS A 153 5.19 -0.64 -2.65
N VAL A 154 4.39 -0.40 -1.62
CA VAL A 154 3.19 -1.16 -1.31
C VAL A 154 1.97 -0.25 -1.43
N VAL A 155 0.95 -0.72 -2.13
CA VAL A 155 -0.38 -0.12 -2.08
C VAL A 155 -1.15 -0.78 -0.95
N THR A 156 -1.82 0.02 -0.12
CA THR A 156 -2.59 -0.47 1.04
C THR A 156 -4.05 -0.09 0.93
N ASP A 157 -4.91 -0.96 1.39
CA ASP A 157 -6.31 -0.69 1.70
C ASP A 157 -6.50 -0.97 3.19
N HIS A 158 -6.79 0.09 3.95
CA HIS A 158 -7.09 0.00 5.37
C HIS A 158 -8.60 -0.08 5.59
N ASP A 159 -9.01 -0.73 6.68
CA ASP A 159 -10.38 -0.68 7.18
C ASP A 159 -10.93 0.75 7.16
N GLY A 160 -12.07 0.93 6.47
CA GLY A 160 -12.63 2.23 6.13
C GLY A 160 -12.42 2.67 4.67
N GLY A 161 -11.65 1.93 3.87
CA GLY A 161 -11.38 2.24 2.46
C GLY A 161 -10.31 3.32 2.26
N LYS A 162 -9.43 3.51 3.25
CA LYS A 162 -8.32 4.46 3.14
C LYS A 162 -7.22 3.81 2.33
N LEU A 163 -7.14 4.18 1.06
CA LEU A 163 -6.08 3.78 0.13
C LEU A 163 -4.80 4.58 0.37
N ASP A 164 -3.62 3.96 0.41
CA ASP A 164 -2.32 4.68 0.44
C ASP A 164 -1.22 3.97 -0.38
N ILE A 165 -0.10 4.66 -0.64
CA ILE A 165 1.11 4.08 -1.26
C ILE A 165 2.32 4.34 -0.37
N LEU A 166 2.70 3.32 0.40
CA LEU A 166 3.82 3.37 1.35
C LEU A 166 5.13 2.90 0.68
N ARG A 167 6.25 3.28 1.28
CA ARG A 167 7.60 2.90 0.81
C ARG A 167 7.88 1.42 1.00
N ASP A 168 7.46 0.86 2.13
CA ASP A 168 7.65 -0.54 2.50
C ASP A 168 6.44 -1.04 3.31
N CYS A 169 6.46 -2.33 3.67
CA CYS A 169 5.37 -2.97 4.40
C CYS A 169 5.63 -3.15 5.90
N SER A 170 6.73 -2.62 6.46
CA SER A 170 7.13 -2.86 7.85
C SER A 170 6.06 -2.43 8.86
N GLN A 171 5.38 -1.31 8.58
CA GLN A 171 4.35 -0.73 9.45
C GLN A 171 2.98 -1.40 9.34
N ILE A 172 2.77 -2.24 8.32
CA ILE A 172 1.44 -2.81 8.00
C ILE A 172 1.42 -4.34 7.94
N LYS A 173 2.59 -4.99 8.02
CA LYS A 173 2.70 -6.45 7.99
C LYS A 173 2.00 -7.05 9.21
N GLY A 174 1.07 -7.97 8.98
CA GLY A 174 0.32 -8.65 10.05
C GLY A 174 -0.81 -7.83 10.67
N VAL A 175 -1.00 -6.56 10.28
CA VAL A 175 -2.00 -5.68 10.89
C VAL A 175 -3.41 -6.10 10.46
N PRO A 176 -4.31 -6.50 11.39
CA PRO A 176 -5.70 -6.80 11.07
C PRO A 176 -6.40 -5.61 10.40
N GLY A 177 -7.32 -5.87 9.48
CA GLY A 177 -8.02 -4.82 8.74
C GLY A 177 -7.21 -4.18 7.61
N VAL A 178 -5.97 -4.63 7.36
CA VAL A 178 -5.14 -4.08 6.28
C VAL A 178 -4.89 -5.12 5.20
N SER A 179 -5.30 -4.80 3.98
CA SER A 179 -4.90 -5.51 2.77
C SER A 179 -3.83 -4.71 2.04
N ALA A 180 -2.82 -5.40 1.50
CA ALA A 180 -1.67 -4.73 0.92
C ALA A 180 -1.03 -5.56 -0.19
N LEU A 181 -0.52 -4.87 -1.21
CA LEU A 181 0.11 -5.49 -2.38
C LEU A 181 1.34 -4.68 -2.80
N LYS A 182 2.49 -5.35 -2.93
CA LYS A 182 3.66 -4.70 -3.53
C LYS A 182 3.50 -4.55 -5.03
N LEU A 183 3.85 -3.39 -5.55
CA LEU A 183 3.74 -3.08 -6.97
C LEU A 183 5.12 -2.95 -7.61
N GLY A 184 5.26 -2.07 -8.60
CA GLY A 184 6.50 -1.81 -9.31
C GLY A 184 7.15 -0.50 -8.91
N GLN A 185 7.89 0.05 -9.87
CA GLN A 185 8.67 1.27 -9.74
C GLN A 185 7.86 2.45 -9.18
N ARG A 186 8.34 3.08 -8.10
CA ARG A 186 7.81 4.39 -7.66
C ARG A 186 7.96 5.44 -8.76
N LEU A 187 6.88 6.17 -9.02
CA LEU A 187 6.83 7.22 -10.06
C LEU A 187 6.88 8.64 -9.49
N VAL A 188 6.25 8.88 -8.33
CA VAL A 188 6.21 10.21 -7.68
C VAL A 188 6.29 10.09 -6.15
N PRO A 189 7.26 10.73 -5.46
CA PRO A 189 8.52 11.19 -6.03
C PRO A 189 9.27 10.01 -6.66
N PHE A 190 10.00 10.26 -7.75
CA PHE A 190 10.73 9.21 -8.44
C PHE A 190 12.01 8.86 -7.67
N TYR A 191 12.27 7.59 -7.41
CA TYR A 191 13.52 7.10 -6.82
C TYR A 191 13.82 5.68 -7.31
N SER A 192 15.08 5.26 -7.37
CA SER A 192 15.43 3.89 -7.82
C SER A 192 15.03 2.86 -6.77
N ASP A 193 14.21 1.87 -7.13
CA ASP A 193 13.74 0.80 -6.24
C ASP A 193 14.10 -0.62 -6.74
N GLY A 194 15.22 -0.71 -7.47
CA GLY A 194 15.86 -1.99 -7.82
C GLY A 194 15.50 -2.54 -9.19
N PHE A 195 14.69 -1.85 -10.00
CA PHE A 195 14.47 -2.25 -11.39
C PHE A 195 15.66 -1.94 -12.29
N SER A 196 15.97 -2.87 -13.21
CA SER A 196 17.08 -2.71 -14.15
C SER A 196 16.82 -1.59 -15.17
N THR A 197 17.90 -0.98 -15.67
CA THR A 197 17.83 0.01 -16.75
C THR A 197 17.09 -0.51 -17.99
N ALA A 198 17.23 -1.81 -18.29
CA ALA A 198 16.50 -2.45 -19.38
C ALA A 198 14.98 -2.43 -19.15
N PHE A 199 14.52 -2.75 -17.94
CA PHE A 199 13.11 -2.64 -17.57
C PHE A 199 12.61 -1.19 -17.68
N MET A 200 13.42 -0.24 -17.19
CA MET A 200 13.09 1.19 -17.15
C MET A 200 12.93 1.78 -18.55
N ASN A 201 13.82 1.40 -19.49
CA ASN A 201 13.84 1.88 -20.87
C ASN A 201 12.87 1.16 -21.81
N ARG A 202 12.36 -0.02 -21.43
CA ARG A 202 11.46 -0.82 -22.27
C ARG A 202 10.15 -0.05 -22.54
N VAL A 203 9.88 0.23 -23.81
CA VAL A 203 8.59 0.78 -24.26
C VAL A 203 7.59 -0.36 -24.43
N THR A 204 6.59 -0.42 -23.56
CA THR A 204 5.56 -1.46 -23.57
C THR A 204 4.25 -0.92 -22.98
N ASP A 205 3.18 -1.70 -22.96
CA ASP A 205 1.96 -1.32 -22.24
C ASP A 205 2.30 -1.15 -20.76
N ARG A 206 1.94 -0.01 -20.15
CA ARG A 206 2.15 0.29 -18.75
C ARG A 206 0.82 0.59 -18.09
N MET A 207 0.72 0.24 -16.82
CA MET A 207 -0.33 0.70 -15.93
C MET A 207 0.29 1.23 -14.64
N ALA A 208 -0.41 2.15 -14.01
CA ALA A 208 0.04 2.79 -12.79
C ALA A 208 -1.12 3.39 -12.03
N ILE A 209 -0.91 3.57 -10.74
CA ILE A 209 -1.82 4.25 -9.83
C ILE A 209 -1.13 5.47 -9.22
N GLY A 210 -1.83 6.59 -9.18
CA GLY A 210 -1.41 7.80 -8.48
C GLY A 210 -2.52 8.32 -7.59
N LEU A 211 -2.15 8.99 -6.49
CA LEU A 211 -3.07 9.50 -5.48
C LEU A 211 -2.79 10.96 -5.18
N ASN A 212 -3.84 11.68 -4.80
CA ASN A 212 -3.76 12.87 -3.96
C ASN A 212 -4.80 12.77 -2.84
N SER A 213 -5.04 13.84 -2.09
CA SER A 213 -6.01 13.83 -0.99
C SER A 213 -7.45 13.51 -1.42
N HIS A 214 -7.83 13.79 -2.67
CA HIS A 214 -9.23 13.72 -3.14
C HIS A 214 -9.47 12.73 -4.27
N PHE A 215 -8.43 12.29 -4.98
CA PHE A 215 -8.56 11.51 -6.20
C PHE A 215 -7.54 10.38 -6.31
N ILE A 216 -7.98 9.33 -6.97
CA ILE A 216 -7.20 8.19 -7.42
C ILE A 216 -7.11 8.29 -8.94
N PHE A 217 -5.93 8.12 -9.50
CA PHE A 217 -5.67 8.15 -10.93
C PHE A 217 -5.13 6.81 -11.37
N VAL A 218 -5.88 6.08 -12.19
CA VAL A 218 -5.40 4.90 -12.90
C VAL A 218 -4.99 5.31 -14.30
N VAL A 219 -3.73 5.11 -14.65
CA VAL A 219 -3.17 5.51 -15.95
C VAL A 219 -2.76 4.26 -16.72
N GLN A 220 -3.12 4.21 -18.00
CA GLN A 220 -2.70 3.16 -18.94
C GLN A 220 -2.14 3.80 -20.20
N GLY A 221 -1.04 3.25 -20.73
CA GLY A 221 -0.50 3.68 -22.03
C GLY A 221 0.75 2.93 -22.44
N LYS A 222 1.11 2.98 -23.72
CA LYS A 222 2.34 2.37 -24.24
C LYS A 222 3.53 3.32 -24.02
N SER A 223 4.39 3.02 -23.05
CA SER A 223 5.48 3.91 -22.61
C SER A 223 6.63 3.15 -21.94
N ASP A 224 7.77 3.82 -21.81
CA ASP A 224 8.79 3.51 -20.81
C ASP A 224 8.44 4.15 -19.45
N ILE A 225 9.18 3.76 -18.42
CA ILE A 225 8.92 4.21 -17.05
C ILE A 225 9.26 5.69 -16.86
N TRP A 226 10.32 6.19 -17.50
CA TRP A 226 10.76 7.58 -17.37
C TRP A 226 9.68 8.56 -17.86
N ARG A 227 9.12 8.28 -19.03
CA ARG A 227 8.04 9.09 -19.62
C ARG A 227 6.76 8.98 -18.81
N LEU A 228 6.45 7.80 -18.26
CA LEU A 228 5.31 7.59 -17.38
C LEU A 228 5.45 8.40 -16.07
N ALA A 229 6.61 8.32 -15.41
CA ALA A 229 6.89 9.08 -14.19
C ALA A 229 6.81 10.59 -14.44
N HIS A 230 7.40 11.06 -15.55
CA HIS A 230 7.30 12.47 -15.92
C HIS A 230 5.85 12.89 -16.21
N PHE A 231 5.04 12.03 -16.83
CA PHE A 231 3.63 12.29 -17.05
C PHE A 231 2.88 12.49 -15.72
N PHE A 232 3.01 11.55 -14.76
CA PHE A 232 2.42 11.71 -13.43
C PHE A 232 2.88 13.00 -12.74
N LYS A 233 4.18 13.28 -12.74
CA LYS A 233 4.75 14.46 -12.07
C LYS A 233 4.26 15.80 -12.65
N THR A 234 3.99 15.86 -13.96
CA THR A 234 3.78 17.15 -14.67
C THR A 234 2.38 17.37 -15.20
N LYS A 235 1.57 16.32 -15.33
CA LYS A 235 0.23 16.39 -15.94
C LYS A 235 -0.89 15.98 -14.97
N LEU A 236 -0.56 15.34 -13.85
CA LEU A 236 -1.54 14.91 -12.87
C LEU A 236 -1.22 15.54 -11.51
N PRO A 237 -2.22 16.03 -10.77
CA PRO A 237 -2.02 16.65 -9.46
C PRO A 237 -1.87 15.55 -8.39
N VAL A 238 -0.85 14.69 -8.50
CA VAL A 238 -0.61 13.57 -7.58
C VAL A 238 0.51 13.89 -6.59
N SER A 239 0.35 13.48 -5.34
CA SER A 239 1.40 13.50 -4.32
C SER A 239 2.25 12.23 -4.36
N THR A 240 1.62 11.11 -4.75
CA THR A 240 2.25 9.79 -4.74
C THR A 240 1.82 8.98 -5.96
N ALA A 241 2.72 8.25 -6.59
CA ALA A 241 2.37 7.34 -7.68
C ALA A 241 3.35 6.16 -7.79
N VAL A 242 2.84 5.03 -8.28
CA VAL A 242 3.58 3.78 -8.44
C VAL A 242 3.10 3.03 -9.69
N ASN A 243 4.04 2.42 -10.41
CA ASN A 243 3.77 1.56 -11.55
C ASN A 243 3.23 0.20 -11.10
N SER A 244 2.31 -0.40 -11.85
CA SER A 244 1.85 -1.78 -11.67
C SER A 244 2.38 -2.70 -12.77
N ASP A 245 2.09 -4.00 -12.71
CA ASP A 245 2.57 -4.93 -13.74
C ASP A 245 2.04 -4.55 -15.15
N GLY A 246 2.93 -4.62 -16.14
CA GLY A 246 2.71 -4.09 -17.48
C GLY A 246 2.85 -5.15 -18.57
N GLY A 247 3.00 -4.70 -19.81
CA GLY A 247 3.20 -5.54 -20.98
C GLY A 247 2.06 -6.53 -21.17
N HIS A 248 2.41 -7.82 -21.20
CA HIS A 248 1.48 -8.90 -21.45
C HIS A 248 0.29 -8.94 -20.47
N VAL A 249 0.49 -8.47 -19.23
CA VAL A 249 -0.55 -8.51 -18.18
C VAL A 249 -1.71 -7.56 -18.46
N VAL A 250 -1.43 -6.42 -19.09
CA VAL A 250 -2.45 -5.39 -19.39
C VAL A 250 -3.58 -5.96 -20.27
N ARG A 251 -3.25 -6.94 -21.12
CA ARG A 251 -4.20 -7.64 -22.00
C ARG A 251 -4.32 -9.13 -21.70
N GLY A 252 -3.64 -9.60 -20.66
CA GLY A 252 -3.47 -11.00 -20.34
C GLY A 252 -4.08 -11.36 -18.99
N LYS A 253 -3.67 -12.52 -18.48
CA LYS A 253 -4.05 -13.00 -17.15
C LYS A 253 -2.98 -12.61 -16.13
N ALA A 254 -3.43 -12.38 -14.90
CA ALA A 254 -2.58 -12.27 -13.72
C ALA A 254 -3.33 -12.79 -12.50
N PRO A 255 -2.60 -13.24 -11.47
CA PRO A 255 -3.21 -13.74 -10.24
C PRO A 255 -3.80 -12.64 -9.36
N VAL A 256 -3.40 -11.38 -9.57
CA VAL A 256 -3.82 -10.24 -8.73
C VAL A 256 -4.13 -9.03 -9.59
N HIS A 257 -5.23 -8.35 -9.26
CA HIS A 257 -5.60 -7.05 -9.81
C HIS A 257 -6.07 -6.13 -8.68
N LEU A 258 -6.07 -4.83 -8.94
CA LEU A 258 -6.71 -3.84 -8.10
C LEU A 258 -8.05 -3.48 -8.74
N VAL A 259 -9.15 -3.69 -8.04
CA VAL A 259 -10.50 -3.38 -8.54
C VAL A 259 -11.14 -2.32 -7.65
N PHE A 260 -11.59 -1.24 -8.25
CA PHE A 260 -12.27 -0.15 -7.56
C PHE A 260 -13.77 -0.30 -7.77
N ARG A 261 -14.55 -0.31 -6.69
CA ARG A 261 -16.02 -0.38 -6.75
C ARG A 261 -16.65 0.56 -5.73
N TRP A 262 -17.90 0.93 -6.00
CA TRP A 262 -18.71 1.62 -5.00
C TRP A 262 -19.05 0.66 -3.86
N LYS A 263 -18.89 1.12 -2.63
CA LYS A 263 -19.35 0.37 -1.46
C LYS A 263 -20.88 0.26 -1.52
N LYS A 264 -21.40 -0.91 -1.18
CA LYS A 264 -22.84 -1.05 -0.96
C LYS A 264 -23.22 -0.23 0.28
N PRO A 265 -24.35 0.49 0.28
CA PRO A 265 -24.83 1.12 1.50
C PRO A 265 -25.00 0.03 2.57
N GLY A 266 -24.33 0.21 3.71
CA GLY A 266 -24.48 -0.69 4.84
C GLY A 266 -25.92 -0.64 5.38
N PRO A 267 -26.38 -1.69 6.09
CA PRO A 267 -27.76 -1.79 6.59
C PRO A 267 -28.22 -0.58 7.44
N ILE A 268 -27.29 0.11 8.10
CA ILE A 268 -27.56 1.30 8.92
C ILE A 268 -27.96 2.52 8.05
N ASN A 269 -27.41 2.66 6.84
CA ASN A 269 -27.74 3.75 5.93
C ASN A 269 -29.07 3.51 5.21
N THR A 270 -29.44 2.24 4.99
CA THR A 270 -30.74 1.87 4.42
C THR A 270 -31.88 2.22 5.39
N ALA A 271 -31.70 2.01 6.69
CA ALA A 271 -32.69 2.37 7.70
C ALA A 271 -32.93 3.89 7.78
N ARG A 272 -31.88 4.72 7.63
CA ARG A 272 -32.02 6.19 7.58
C ARG A 272 -32.68 6.67 6.29
N ALA A 273 -32.40 6.06 5.14
CA ALA A 273 -33.06 6.43 3.88
C ALA A 273 -34.56 6.12 3.91
N ILE A 274 -34.96 4.97 4.46
CA ILE A 274 -36.37 4.58 4.59
C ILE A 274 -37.12 5.49 5.58
N ALA A 275 -36.47 5.93 6.66
CA ALA A 275 -37.10 6.81 7.65
C ALA A 275 -37.34 8.25 7.16
N VAL A 276 -36.63 8.70 6.12
CA VAL A 276 -36.84 10.03 5.50
C VAL A 276 -37.98 9.99 4.48
N ASP A 277 -38.15 8.87 3.77
CA ASP A 277 -39.25 8.69 2.82
C ASP A 277 -40.59 8.35 3.49
N SER A 278 -40.60 7.91 4.75
CA SER A 278 -41.84 7.64 5.51
C SER A 278 -42.47 8.89 6.16
N HIS A 279 -41.94 10.08 5.89
CA HIS A 279 -42.44 11.36 6.40
C HIS A 279 -42.82 12.37 5.29
N GLN A 280 -43.05 11.88 4.07
CA GLN A 280 -43.74 12.64 3.00
C GLN A 280 -45.15 12.10 2.76
#